data_AF-A0A3P6PJX3-F1
#
_entry.id   AF-A0A3P6PJX3-F1
#
_cell.length_a   1.000
_cell.length_b   1.000
_cell.length_c   1.000
_cell.angle_alpha   90.00
_cell.angle_beta   90.00
_cell.angle_gamma   90.00
#
_symmetry.space_group_name_H-M   'P 1'
#
loop_
_entity.id
_entity.type
_entity.pdbx_description
1 polymer ?
#
loop_
_entity_poly.entity_id
_entity_poly.type
_entity_poly.pdbx_seq_one_letter_code
_entity_poly.pdbx_strand_id
1 'polypeptide(L)'
;MSMEICLGKNLLISGGSSTGKTSLLRAIAGLWECTSGTIDWHSDVSDLIFVPQNPYFPSGGTTLRQQLLYPSTAEKGEAETQRITDLLTSLQMNKTLIRFSGLDETVEGDWSTLGED
;
A
#
# COMPACT_ATOMS: atom_id res chain seq x y z
N MET A 1 -17.47 -16.57 -14.39
CA MET A 1 -17.52 -15.10 -14.17
C MET A 1 -16.74 -14.46 -15.30
N SER A 2 -17.20 -13.34 -15.87
CA SER A 2 -16.45 -12.58 -16.88
C SER A 2 -16.50 -11.10 -16.48
N MET A 3 -15.36 -10.43 -16.53
CA MET A 3 -15.21 -9.02 -16.18
C MET A 3 -14.01 -8.42 -16.90
N GLU A 4 -14.06 -7.11 -17.15
CA GLU A 4 -12.98 -6.35 -17.77
C GLU A 4 -12.73 -5.09 -16.94
N ILE A 5 -11.46 -4.73 -16.75
CA ILE A 5 -11.04 -3.51 -16.08
C ILE A 5 -10.39 -2.61 -17.13
N CYS A 6 -11.03 -1.49 -17.43
CA CYS A 6 -10.54 -0.54 -18.42
C CYS A 6 -9.82 0.63 -17.75
N LEU A 7 -8.78 1.14 -18.39
CA LEU A 7 -8.04 2.32 -17.92
C LEU A 7 -9.00 3.52 -17.72
N GLY A 8 -8.81 4.24 -16.60
CA GLY A 8 -9.63 5.41 -16.26
C GLY A 8 -11.05 5.08 -15.79
N LYS A 9 -11.37 3.81 -15.55
CA LYS A 9 -12.65 3.38 -14.96
C LYS A 9 -12.46 2.83 -13.56
N ASN A 10 -13.42 3.15 -12.70
CA ASN A 10 -13.50 2.58 -11.35
C ASN A 10 -14.51 1.43 -11.36
N LEU A 11 -14.14 0.33 -10.70
CA LEU A 11 -14.97 -0.86 -10.55
C LEU A 11 -15.16 -1.16 -9.06
N LEU A 12 -16.41 -1.28 -8.61
CA LEU A 12 -16.75 -1.68 -7.26
C LEU A 12 -17.15 -3.15 -7.22
N ILE A 13 -16.42 -3.96 -6.47
CA ILE A 13 -16.75 -5.37 -6.20
C ILE A 13 -17.43 -5.45 -4.84
N SER A 14 -18.73 -5.67 -4.80
CA SER A 14 -19.53 -5.78 -3.57
C SER A 14 -20.27 -7.12 -3.47
N GLY A 15 -20.67 -7.49 -2.26
CA GLY A 15 -21.36 -8.75 -1.97
C GLY A 15 -21.25 -9.13 -0.49
N GLY A 16 -22.06 -10.08 -0.03
CA GLY A 16 -22.06 -10.54 1.37
C GLY A 16 -20.71 -11.05 1.86
N SER A 17 -20.52 -11.17 3.17
CA SER A 17 -19.30 -11.77 3.74
C SER A 17 -19.08 -13.19 3.20
N SER A 18 -17.82 -13.57 3.00
CA SER A 18 -17.43 -14.91 2.53
C SER A 18 -17.86 -15.31 1.11
N THR A 19 -18.28 -14.35 0.27
CA THR A 19 -18.56 -14.61 -1.16
C THR A 19 -17.32 -14.71 -2.05
N GLY A 20 -16.11 -14.69 -1.47
CA GLY A 20 -14.87 -14.85 -2.21
C GLY A 20 -14.28 -13.57 -2.83
N LYS A 21 -14.73 -12.37 -2.44
CA LYS A 21 -14.17 -11.09 -2.93
C LYS A 21 -12.66 -10.98 -2.69
N THR A 22 -12.21 -11.27 -1.47
CA THR A 22 -10.79 -11.31 -1.12
C THR A 22 -10.05 -12.41 -1.88
N SER A 23 -10.71 -13.54 -2.13
CA SER A 23 -10.14 -14.64 -2.93
C SER A 23 -9.93 -14.24 -4.38
N LEU A 24 -10.88 -13.51 -4.97
CA LEU A 24 -10.76 -12.96 -6.32
C LEU A 24 -9.59 -11.97 -6.40
N LEU A 25 -9.48 -11.03 -5.46
CA LEU A 25 -8.35 -10.09 -5.42
C LEU A 25 -6.99 -10.79 -5.26
N ARG A 26 -6.92 -11.88 -4.48
CA ARG A 26 -5.70 -12.70 -4.35
C ARG A 26 -5.32 -13.42 -5.63
N ALA A 27 -6.30 -13.97 -6.36
CA ALA A 27 -6.05 -14.61 -7.65
C ALA A 27 -5.56 -13.57 -8.69
N ILE A 28 -6.19 -12.40 -8.72
CA ILE A 28 -5.76 -11.25 -9.53
C ILE A 28 -4.32 -10.84 -9.16
N ALA A 29 -3.99 -10.74 -7.87
CA ALA A 29 -2.64 -10.43 -7.42
C ALA A 29 -1.59 -11.52 -7.71
N GLY A 30 -1.97 -12.64 -8.33
CA GLY A 30 -1.08 -13.78 -8.55
C GLY A 30 -0.73 -14.58 -7.28
N LEU A 31 -1.40 -14.31 -6.16
CA LEU A 31 -1.19 -15.03 -4.89
C LEU A 31 -1.86 -16.42 -4.87
N TRP A 32 -2.83 -16.64 -5.76
CA TRP A 32 -3.49 -17.94 -5.95
C TRP A 32 -3.60 -18.26 -7.44
N GLU A 33 -3.23 -19.48 -7.81
CA GLU A 33 -3.43 -19.98 -9.16
C GLU A 33 -4.92 -20.24 -9.44
N CYS A 34 -5.40 -19.78 -10.58
CA CYS A 34 -6.76 -20.06 -11.04
C CYS A 34 -6.87 -21.53 -11.48
N THR A 35 -7.71 -22.32 -10.80
CA THR A 35 -7.98 -23.72 -11.19
C THR A 35 -8.71 -23.83 -12.54
N SER A 36 -9.44 -22.78 -12.93
CA SER A 36 -10.10 -22.67 -14.23
C SER A 36 -10.31 -21.20 -14.62
N GLY A 37 -10.42 -20.94 -15.93
CA GLY A 37 -10.49 -19.59 -16.50
C GLY A 37 -9.11 -18.98 -16.78
N THR A 38 -9.09 -17.73 -17.24
CA THR A 38 -7.88 -16.96 -17.53
C THR A 38 -7.97 -15.56 -16.93
N ILE A 39 -6.81 -15.00 -16.57
CA ILE A 39 -6.66 -13.60 -16.18
C ILE A 39 -5.60 -13.01 -17.11
N ASP A 40 -6.04 -12.11 -17.99
CA ASP A 40 -5.18 -11.50 -19.00
C ASP A 40 -4.84 -10.06 -18.61
N TRP A 41 -3.55 -9.81 -18.37
CA TRP A 41 -3.02 -8.49 -18.01
C TRP A 41 -2.59 -7.74 -19.26
N HIS A 42 -3.21 -6.58 -19.49
CA HIS A 42 -2.85 -5.68 -20.60
C HIS A 42 -1.83 -4.60 -20.17
N SER A 43 -1.50 -4.54 -18.89
CA SER A 43 -0.47 -3.68 -18.29
C SER A 43 0.61 -4.53 -17.64
N ASP A 44 1.76 -3.93 -17.33
CA ASP A 44 2.78 -4.62 -16.56
C ASP A 44 2.27 -4.86 -15.13
N VAL A 45 2.61 -6.01 -14.56
CA VAL A 45 2.20 -6.38 -13.19
C VAL A 45 2.84 -5.42 -12.18
N SER A 46 3.99 -4.82 -12.53
CA SER A 46 4.67 -3.80 -11.72
C SER A 46 3.87 -2.51 -11.52
N ASP A 47 2.88 -2.24 -12.38
CA ASP A 47 2.04 -1.04 -12.29
C ASP A 47 0.86 -1.22 -11.32
N LEU A 48 0.72 -2.41 -10.73
CA LEU A 48 -0.36 -2.75 -9.84
C LEU A 48 0.07 -2.62 -8.38
N ILE A 49 -0.72 -1.87 -7.62
CA ILE A 49 -0.58 -1.78 -6.17
C ILE A 49 -1.79 -2.44 -5.53
N PHE A 50 -1.54 -3.42 -4.65
CA PHE A 50 -2.57 -4.04 -3.82
C PHE A 50 -2.51 -3.44 -2.42
N VAL A 51 -3.61 -2.82 -2.01
CA VAL A 51 -3.77 -2.32 -0.64
C VAL A 51 -4.47 -3.41 0.18
N PRO A 52 -3.84 -3.95 1.25
CA PRO A 52 -4.44 -4.99 2.07
C PRO A 52 -5.63 -4.43 2.87
N GLN A 53 -6.54 -5.31 3.28
CA GLN A 53 -7.69 -4.94 4.12
C GLN A 53 -7.25 -4.40 5.50
N ASN A 54 -6.20 -4.98 6.07
CA ASN A 54 -5.56 -4.48 7.28
C ASN A 54 -4.21 -3.87 6.88
N PRO A 55 -3.87 -2.64 7.34
CA PRO A 55 -2.57 -2.04 7.08
C PRO A 55 -1.43 -2.99 7.45
N TYR A 56 -0.44 -3.08 6.58
CA TYR A 56 0.79 -3.82 6.84
C TYR A 56 1.88 -2.84 7.20
N PHE A 57 2.54 -3.09 8.33
CA PHE A 57 3.71 -2.35 8.75
C PHE A 57 4.89 -3.31 8.88
N PRO A 58 5.95 -3.14 8.06
CA PRO A 58 7.20 -3.85 8.26
C PRO A 58 7.68 -3.73 9.71
N SER A 59 8.03 -4.88 10.31
CA SER A 59 8.51 -4.95 11.69
C SER A 59 10.02 -4.73 11.75
N GLY A 60 10.47 -4.18 12.89
CA GLY A 60 11.88 -4.02 13.23
C GLY A 60 12.50 -2.72 12.70
N GLY A 61 12.87 -1.82 13.62
CA GLY A 61 13.79 -0.71 13.39
C GLY A 61 13.68 0.00 12.04
N THR A 62 12.49 0.32 11.56
CA THR A 62 12.31 1.05 10.30
C THR A 62 12.15 2.54 10.55
N THR A 63 12.40 3.34 9.52
CA THR A 63 12.14 4.78 9.53
C THR A 63 10.78 5.12 8.92
N LEU A 64 10.26 6.31 9.19
CA LEU A 64 9.02 6.80 8.56
C LEU A 64 9.16 6.87 7.03
N ARG A 65 10.34 7.21 6.51
CA ARG A 65 10.64 7.19 5.06
C ARG A 65 10.41 5.80 4.47
N GLN A 66 10.95 4.76 5.12
CA GLN A 66 10.80 3.38 4.66
C GLN A 66 9.34 2.92 4.70
N GLN A 67 8.57 3.33 5.72
CA GLN A 67 7.14 3.01 5.80
C GLN A 67 6.34 3.69 4.68
N LEU A 68 6.60 4.96 4.38
CA LEU A 68 5.89 5.71 3.34
C LEU A 68 6.22 5.25 1.92
N LEU A 69 7.44 4.73 1.71
CA LEU A 69 7.91 4.30 0.39
C LEU A 69 7.73 2.81 0.13
N TYR A 70 7.35 2.01 1.13
CA TYR A 70 7.04 0.60 0.94
C TYR A 70 6.02 0.42 -0.20
N PRO A 71 6.21 -0.56 -1.12
CA PRO A 71 7.24 -1.60 -1.15
C PRO A 71 8.55 -1.22 -1.87
N SER A 72 8.69 0.04 -2.30
CA SER A 72 9.87 0.55 -2.99
C SER A 72 11.02 0.85 -2.03
N THR A 73 12.21 1.08 -2.59
CA THR A 73 13.41 1.45 -1.82
C THR A 73 13.39 2.92 -1.40
N ALA A 74 13.89 3.19 -0.20
CA ALA A 74 14.02 4.55 0.34
C ALA A 74 15.38 5.16 -0.02
N GLU A 75 15.43 6.05 -1.02
CA GLU A 75 16.67 6.75 -1.39
C GLU A 75 16.79 8.06 -0.62
N LYS A 76 17.85 8.18 0.19
CA LYS A 76 18.09 9.44 0.90
C LYS A 76 18.55 10.52 -0.08
N GLY A 77 17.68 11.48 -0.34
CA GLY A 77 17.98 12.68 -1.12
C GLY A 77 17.14 13.88 -0.68
N GLU A 78 17.67 15.08 -0.87
CA GLU A 78 16.99 16.33 -0.53
C GLU A 78 15.69 16.50 -1.33
N ALA A 79 15.72 16.17 -2.63
CA ALA A 79 14.55 16.21 -3.50
C ALA A 79 13.44 15.23 -3.04
N GLU A 80 13.80 14.01 -2.64
CA GLU A 80 12.84 13.02 -2.14
C GLU A 80 12.26 13.46 -0.78
N THR A 81 13.12 13.97 0.10
CA THR A 81 12.73 14.50 1.42
C THR A 81 11.69 15.60 1.25
N GLN A 82 11.95 16.58 0.37
CA GLN A 82 11.02 17.67 0.10
C GLN A 82 9.68 17.14 -0.46
N ARG A 83 9.73 16.21 -1.42
CA ARG A 83 8.54 15.60 -1.99
C ARG A 83 7.68 14.90 -0.92
N ILE A 84 8.30 14.13 -0.03
CA ILE A 84 7.58 13.43 1.05
C ILE A 84 6.96 14.45 2.02
N THR A 85 7.70 15.49 2.41
CA THR A 85 7.18 16.54 3.30
C THR A 85 6.02 17.30 2.68
N ASP A 86 6.06 17.62 1.39
CA ASP A 86 4.98 18.28 0.66
C ASP A 86 3.72 17.40 0.61
N LEU A 87 3.90 16.09 0.38
CA LEU A 87 2.80 15.12 0.41
C LEU A 87 2.17 15.04 1.79
N LEU A 88 2.97 14.89 2.85
CA LEU A 88 2.46 14.88 4.23
C LEU A 88 1.73 16.18 4.59
N THR A 89 2.19 17.32 4.05
CA THR A 89 1.53 18.61 4.22
C THR A 89 0.18 18.65 3.53
N SER A 90 0.11 18.24 2.27
CA SER A 90 -1.15 18.23 1.51
C SER A 90 -2.19 17.24 2.06
N LEU A 91 -1.73 16.15 2.68
CA LEU A 91 -2.56 15.17 3.40
C LEU A 91 -2.88 15.57 4.85
N GLN A 92 -2.41 16.73 5.32
CA GLN A 92 -2.56 17.21 6.70
C GLN A 92 -1.97 16.27 7.77
N MET A 93 -0.97 15.45 7.40
CA MET A 93 -0.30 14.47 8.26
C MET A 93 0.98 15.00 8.91
N ASN A 94 1.18 16.32 8.96
CA ASN A 94 2.41 16.95 9.49
C ASN A 94 2.81 16.51 10.91
N LYS A 95 1.83 16.15 11.74
CA LYS A 95 2.07 15.64 13.10
C LYS A 95 2.90 14.35 13.12
N THR A 96 2.87 13.56 12.05
CA THR A 96 3.67 12.33 11.94
C THR A 96 5.16 12.60 11.95
N LEU A 97 5.61 13.67 11.29
CA LEU A 97 7.02 14.08 11.31
C LEU A 97 7.49 14.42 12.72
N ILE A 98 6.65 15.12 13.50
CA ILE A 98 6.96 15.46 14.88
C ILE A 98 6.98 14.19 15.75
N ARG A 99 5.97 13.33 15.60
CA ARG A 99 5.83 12.09 16.37
C ARG A 99 7.03 11.16 16.20
N PHE A 100 7.53 11.03 14.97
CA PHE A 100 8.62 10.12 14.64
C PHE A 100 9.99 10.81 14.56
N SER A 101 10.12 12.05 15.05
CA SER A 101 11.37 12.82 15.04
C SER A 101 12.00 12.98 13.64
N GLY A 102 11.16 13.04 12.59
CA GLY A 102 11.57 13.19 11.20
C GLY A 102 11.29 11.94 10.35
N LEU A 103 11.92 11.90 9.17
CA LEU A 103 11.75 10.82 8.20
C LEU A 103 12.70 9.64 8.41
N ASP A 104 13.88 9.90 8.98
CA ASP A 104 15.02 8.99 8.95
C ASP A 104 15.40 8.43 10.32
N GLU A 105 14.69 8.84 11.37
CA GLU A 105 14.85 8.26 12.69
C GLU A 105 14.22 6.87 12.76
N THR A 106 14.91 5.97 13.42
CA THR A 106 14.50 4.58 13.56
C THR A 106 13.48 4.45 14.68
N VAL A 107 12.34 3.82 14.39
CA VAL A 107 11.27 3.59 15.36
C VAL A 107 11.39 2.17 15.91
N GLU A 108 11.79 2.08 17.18
CA GLU A 108 11.83 0.84 17.95
C GLU A 108 10.43 0.58 18.54
N GLY A 109 9.53 0.00 17.75
CA GLY A 109 8.16 -0.28 18.19
C GLY A 109 7.27 -0.85 17.07
N ASP A 110 6.08 -1.30 17.46
CA ASP A 110 5.07 -1.76 16.50
C ASP A 110 4.26 -0.58 15.96
N TRP A 111 4.50 -0.24 14.70
CA TRP A 111 3.75 0.78 13.95
C TRP A 111 2.24 0.61 14.02
N SER A 112 1.73 -0.62 14.17
CA SER A 112 0.29 -0.88 14.27
C SER A 112 -0.34 -0.29 15.53
N THR A 113 0.45 -0.11 16.59
CA THR A 113 0.01 0.46 17.88
C THR A 113 0.22 1.98 17.97
N LEU A 114 0.88 2.57 16.97
CA LEU A 114 1.27 3.99 16.97
C LEU A 114 0.19 4.91 16.38
N GLY A 115 -1.04 4.42 16.19
CA GLY A 115 -2.16 5.20 15.61
C GLY A 115 -3.27 5.58 16.59
N GLU A 116 -3.19 5.17 17.85
CA GLU A 116 -4.32 5.22 18.80
C GLU A 116 -4.33 6.43 19.77
N ASP A 117 -3.58 7.50 19.48
CA ASP A 117 -3.58 8.74 20.32
C ASP A 117 -4.51 9.84 19.79
#